data_AF-A0A522E1T2-F1
#
_entry.id   AF-A0A522E1T2-F1
#
_cell.length_a   1.000
_cell.length_b   1.000
_cell.length_c   1.000
_cell.angle_alpha   90.00
_cell.angle_beta   90.00
_cell.angle_gamma   90.00
#
_symmetry.space_group_name_H-M   'P 1'
#
loop_
_entity.id
_entity.type
_entity.pdbx_description
1 polymer ?
#
loop_
_entity_poly.entity_id
_entity_poly.type
_entity_poly.pdbx_seq_one_letter_code
_entity_poly.pdbx_strand_id
1 'polypeptide(L)'
;MIPPEVIAELKSKNAKRIFVQFPEGLTLKIQEIAKELEKEGFEPVLCMNAVFGACDTREDESRRLKCDTILHIAHADFGIKPGMPIVYWDYLIDVDPLPILEKNLNILDRFDNIGLITQLQYVKTLPIVQKFLESKGRKVFIGKSKTEKYLGQVLGCRVDAGKMIDDKVD
;
A
#
# COMPACT_ATOMS: atom_id res chain seq x y z
N MET A 1 0.58 -15.44 5.25
CA MET A 1 1.28 -15.98 4.07
C MET A 1 1.74 -14.82 3.20
N ILE A 2 3.02 -14.83 2.89
CA ILE A 2 3.71 -13.85 2.04
C ILE A 2 3.30 -14.12 0.59
N PRO A 3 2.92 -13.10 -0.20
CA PRO A 3 2.56 -13.29 -1.59
C PRO A 3 3.73 -13.90 -2.40
N PRO A 4 3.48 -14.88 -3.28
CA PRO A 4 4.54 -15.52 -4.08
C PRO A 4 5.37 -14.53 -4.91
N GLU A 5 4.76 -13.45 -5.38
CA GLU A 5 5.43 -12.37 -6.12
C GLU A 5 6.49 -11.65 -5.29
N VAL A 6 6.26 -11.48 -3.99
CA VAL A 6 7.23 -10.85 -3.07
C VAL A 6 8.44 -11.75 -2.90
N ILE A 7 8.23 -13.06 -2.74
CA ILE A 7 9.30 -14.06 -2.65
C ILE A 7 10.08 -14.13 -3.96
N ALA A 8 9.39 -14.16 -5.10
CA ALA A 8 10.01 -14.17 -6.42
C ALA A 8 10.87 -12.91 -6.64
N GLU A 9 10.38 -11.74 -6.23
CA GLU A 9 11.12 -10.49 -6.36
C GLU A 9 12.37 -10.48 -5.47
N LEU A 10 12.27 -10.93 -4.22
CA LEU A 10 13.43 -11.10 -3.33
C LEU A 10 14.50 -12.02 -3.93
N LYS A 11 14.09 -13.18 -4.47
CA LYS A 11 15.00 -14.11 -5.15
C LYS A 11 15.64 -13.48 -6.38
N SER A 12 14.89 -12.73 -7.19
CA SER A 12 15.42 -12.05 -8.38
C SER A 12 16.50 -11.00 -8.07
N LYS A 13 16.45 -10.41 -6.86
CA LYS A 13 17.44 -9.47 -6.35
C LYS A 13 18.63 -10.17 -5.66
N ASN A 14 18.70 -11.51 -5.70
CA ASN A 14 19.69 -12.32 -5.00
C ASN A 14 19.74 -12.05 -3.49
N ALA A 15 18.60 -11.70 -2.88
CA ALA A 15 18.54 -11.43 -1.45
C ALA A 15 18.88 -12.70 -0.65
N LYS A 16 19.78 -12.58 0.33
CA LYS A 16 20.05 -13.64 1.33
C LYS A 16 19.69 -13.14 2.71
N ARG A 17 20.28 -12.03 3.15
CA ARG A 17 19.99 -11.37 4.42
C ARG A 17 19.06 -10.18 4.17
N ILE A 18 17.84 -10.26 4.69
CA ILE A 18 16.76 -9.31 4.40
C ILE A 18 16.51 -8.42 5.61
N PHE A 19 16.60 -7.11 5.44
CA PHE A 19 16.17 -6.16 6.44
C PHE A 19 14.65 -5.96 6.34
N VAL A 20 13.90 -6.38 7.36
CA VAL A 20 12.43 -6.38 7.32
C VAL A 20 11.90 -5.15 8.05
N GLN A 21 11.27 -4.24 7.31
CA GLN A 21 10.55 -3.08 7.83
C GLN A 21 9.04 -3.33 7.77
N PHE A 22 8.33 -3.01 8.84
CA PHE A 22 6.89 -3.22 8.96
C PHE A 22 6.25 -2.14 9.86
N PRO A 23 4.98 -1.79 9.66
CA PRO A 23 4.27 -0.89 10.56
C PRO A 23 3.88 -1.59 11.86
N GLU A 24 3.60 -0.80 12.90
CA GLU A 24 3.20 -1.28 14.23
C GLU A 24 2.03 -2.28 14.19
N GLY A 25 1.06 -2.08 13.29
CA GLY A 25 -0.10 -2.97 13.11
C GLY A 25 0.25 -4.41 12.73
N LEU A 26 1.49 -4.70 12.31
CA LEU A 26 1.97 -6.04 11.99
C LEU A 26 2.84 -6.68 13.08
N THR A 27 3.05 -6.01 14.22
CA THR A 27 3.91 -6.50 15.31
C THR A 27 3.54 -7.90 15.78
N LEU A 28 2.25 -8.22 15.88
CA LEU A 28 1.79 -9.55 16.31
C LEU A 28 2.02 -10.64 15.26
N LYS A 29 2.18 -10.27 13.98
CA LYS A 29 2.36 -11.20 12.86
C LYS A 29 3.81 -11.33 12.40
N ILE A 30 4.70 -10.43 12.84
CA ILE A 30 6.05 -10.35 12.27
C ILE A 30 6.88 -11.60 12.51
N GLN A 31 6.70 -12.27 13.65
CA GLN A 31 7.42 -13.52 13.94
C GLN A 31 6.99 -14.66 12.99
N GLU A 32 5.72 -14.70 12.60
CA GLU A 32 5.22 -15.67 11.62
C GLU A 32 5.80 -15.37 10.24
N ILE A 33 5.82 -14.09 9.84
CA ILE A 33 6.41 -13.63 8.57
C ILE A 33 7.91 -13.97 8.51
N ALA A 34 8.66 -13.72 9.60
CA ALA A 34 10.08 -14.08 9.67
C ALA A 34 10.29 -15.60 9.47
N LYS A 35 9.53 -16.44 10.15
CA LYS A 35 9.60 -17.91 9.99
C LYS A 35 9.27 -18.35 8.57
N GLU A 36 8.36 -17.65 7.89
CA GLU A 36 8.02 -17.93 6.49
C GLU A 36 9.18 -17.55 5.55
N LEU A 37 9.83 -16.41 5.77
CA LEU A 37 11.05 -16.02 5.04
C LEU A 37 12.20 -17.01 5.25
N GLU A 38 12.39 -17.49 6.48
CA GLU A 38 13.41 -18.50 6.80
C GLU A 38 13.16 -19.82 6.04
N LYS A 39 11.90 -20.26 5.95
CA LYS A 39 11.53 -21.45 5.16
C LYS A 39 11.81 -21.29 3.67
N GLU A 40 11.71 -20.06 3.15
CA GLU A 40 12.06 -19.72 1.77
C GLU A 40 13.58 -19.59 1.54
N GLY A 41 14.40 -19.76 2.59
CA GLY A 41 15.87 -19.77 2.52
C GLY A 41 16.53 -18.41 2.76
N PHE A 42 15.78 -17.44 3.31
CA PHE A 42 16.31 -16.12 3.65
C PHE A 42 16.71 -16.01 5.13
N GLU A 43 17.58 -15.05 5.45
CA GLU A 43 17.93 -14.64 6.82
C GLU A 43 17.26 -13.29 7.14
N PRO A 44 16.08 -13.27 7.78
CA PRO A 44 15.40 -12.02 8.11
C PRO A 44 16.04 -11.32 9.32
N VAL A 45 16.23 -10.01 9.20
CA VAL A 45 16.66 -9.09 10.26
C VAL A 45 15.53 -8.11 10.52
N LEU A 46 14.84 -8.28 11.65
CA LEU A 46 13.65 -7.48 11.98
C LEU A 46 14.01 -6.09 12.48
N CYS A 47 13.49 -5.05 11.81
CA CYS A 47 13.57 -3.68 12.28
C CYS A 47 12.44 -3.40 13.28
N MET A 48 12.78 -3.28 14.56
CA MET A 48 11.80 -2.97 15.62
C MET A 48 11.52 -1.47 15.81
N ASN A 49 12.19 -0.61 15.04
CA ASN A 49 11.89 0.82 15.05
C ASN A 49 10.60 1.11 14.29
N ALA A 50 9.83 2.12 14.74
CA ALA A 50 8.60 2.54 14.07
C ALA A 50 8.85 2.91 12.59
N VAL A 51 7.99 2.43 11.69
CA VAL A 51 8.02 2.75 10.25
C VAL A 51 6.69 3.40 9.90
N PHE A 52 6.72 4.66 9.48
CA PHE A 52 5.49 5.44 9.19
C PHE A 52 5.12 5.48 7.71
N GLY A 53 6.02 5.06 6.82
CA GLY A 53 5.77 5.07 5.38
C GLY A 53 6.96 4.62 4.55
N ALA A 54 6.73 4.48 3.25
CA ALA A 54 7.78 4.18 2.27
C ALA A 54 8.85 5.28 2.13
N CYS A 55 8.66 6.46 2.75
CA CYS A 55 9.68 7.52 2.87
C CYS A 55 10.75 7.26 3.93
N ASP A 56 10.54 6.30 4.84
CA ASP A 56 11.45 5.99 5.95
C ASP A 56 12.23 4.70 5.67
N THR A 57 12.96 4.67 4.55
CA THR A 57 13.80 3.54 4.17
C THR A 57 15.09 3.59 4.99
N ARG A 58 15.25 2.68 5.96
CA ARG A 58 16.39 2.61 6.88
C ARG A 58 17.61 1.94 6.24
N GLU A 59 18.05 2.53 5.13
CA GLU A 59 19.08 1.93 4.28
C GLU A 59 20.44 1.89 4.96
N ASP A 60 20.79 2.91 5.75
CA ASP A 60 22.07 2.95 6.45
C ASP A 60 22.17 1.86 7.52
N GLU A 61 21.10 1.65 8.29
CA GLU A 61 21.01 0.57 9.27
C GLU A 61 21.06 -0.80 8.59
N SER A 62 20.31 -0.97 7.50
CA SER A 62 20.31 -2.19 6.69
C SER A 62 21.73 -2.53 6.19
N ARG A 63 22.46 -1.55 5.64
CA ARG A 63 23.85 -1.71 5.18
C ARG A 63 24.81 -2.04 6.33
N ARG A 64 24.69 -1.37 7.48
CA ARG A 64 25.53 -1.66 8.67
C ARG A 64 25.33 -3.07 9.20
N LEU A 65 24.12 -3.61 9.07
CA LEU A 65 23.76 -4.98 9.41
C LEU A 65 24.04 -5.97 8.28
N LYS A 66 24.68 -5.53 7.19
CA LYS A 66 25.08 -6.34 6.02
C LYS A 66 23.90 -7.03 5.35
N CYS A 67 22.74 -6.40 5.34
CA CYS A 67 21.58 -6.90 4.61
C CYS A 67 21.72 -6.58 3.11
N ASP A 68 21.29 -7.50 2.25
CA ASP A 68 21.37 -7.37 0.80
C ASP A 68 20.18 -6.60 0.22
N THR A 69 19.04 -6.66 0.90
CA THR A 69 17.75 -6.12 0.43
C THR A 69 16.88 -5.72 1.61
N ILE A 70 16.08 -4.67 1.43
CA ILE A 70 15.01 -4.31 2.36
C ILE A 70 13.70 -4.93 1.89
N LEU A 71 13.00 -5.66 2.75
CA LEU A 71 11.59 -5.98 2.56
C LEU A 71 10.77 -4.95 3.33
N HIS A 72 10.07 -4.08 2.60
CA HIS A 72 9.28 -2.99 3.16
C HIS A 72 7.79 -3.32 3.07
N ILE A 73 7.19 -3.69 4.20
CA ILE A 73 5.84 -4.24 4.26
C ILE A 73 4.82 -3.11 4.49
N ALA A 74 3.65 -3.24 3.86
CA ALA A 74 2.46 -2.40 4.03
C ALA A 74 2.55 -0.97 3.47
N HIS A 75 3.60 -0.67 2.72
CA HIS A 75 3.69 0.55 1.93
C HIS A 75 4.06 0.21 0.49
N ALA A 76 3.68 1.09 -0.43
CA ALA A 76 4.00 0.96 -1.84
C ALA A 76 5.09 1.98 -2.21
N ASP A 77 5.92 1.63 -3.19
CA ASP A 77 6.81 2.59 -3.82
C ASP A 77 5.98 3.73 -4.46
N PHE A 78 6.44 4.96 -4.25
CA PHE A 78 5.87 6.17 -4.85
C PHE A 78 6.93 7.01 -5.58
N GLY A 79 8.02 6.36 -6.03
CA GLY A 79 9.06 6.98 -6.85
C GLY A 79 10.25 7.50 -6.06
N ILE A 80 10.54 6.91 -4.90
CA ILE A 80 11.80 7.17 -4.19
C ILE A 80 12.91 6.41 -4.91
N LYS A 81 14.08 7.04 -5.09
CA LYS A 81 15.26 6.37 -5.64
C LYS A 81 16.06 5.76 -4.49
N PRO A 82 15.99 4.44 -4.26
CA PRO A 82 16.69 3.85 -3.12
C PRO A 82 18.17 3.69 -3.41
N GLY A 83 19.00 3.80 -2.39
CA GLY A 83 20.45 3.54 -2.45
C GLY A 83 20.81 2.05 -2.34
N MET A 84 19.82 1.17 -2.15
CA MET A 84 19.98 -0.28 -2.17
C MET A 84 18.71 -0.99 -2.66
N PRO A 85 18.75 -2.30 -2.97
CA PRO A 85 17.56 -3.02 -3.39
C PRO A 85 16.47 -3.00 -2.31
N ILE A 86 15.25 -2.61 -2.70
CA ILE A 86 14.04 -2.68 -1.87
C ILE A 86 13.00 -3.52 -2.61
N VAL A 87 12.30 -4.38 -1.86
CA VAL A 87 11.08 -5.09 -2.29
C VAL A 87 9.95 -4.54 -1.45
N TYR A 88 8.92 -4.02 -2.11
CA TYR A 88 7.71 -3.54 -1.46
C TYR A 88 6.65 -4.63 -1.45
N TRP A 89 6.09 -4.88 -0.27
CA TRP A 89 4.91 -5.72 -0.13
C TRP A 89 3.70 -4.85 0.18
N ASP A 90 2.91 -4.57 -0.85
CA ASP A 90 1.65 -3.85 -0.74
C ASP A 90 0.65 -4.67 0.09
N TYR A 91 0.46 -4.29 1.35
CA TYR A 91 -0.42 -5.01 2.27
C TYR A 91 -1.87 -4.54 2.07
N LEU A 92 -2.52 -5.13 1.07
CA LEU A 92 -3.90 -4.81 0.69
C LEU A 92 -4.91 -5.56 1.56
N ILE A 93 -6.01 -4.88 1.92
CA ILE A 93 -7.12 -5.45 2.68
C ILE A 93 -8.22 -5.86 1.70
N ASP A 94 -8.67 -7.11 1.84
CA ASP A 94 -9.84 -7.61 1.14
C ASP A 94 -11.07 -7.38 2.02
N VAL A 95 -11.91 -6.43 1.63
CA VAL A 95 -13.12 -6.04 2.34
C VAL A 95 -14.18 -5.60 1.34
N ASP A 96 -15.43 -6.00 1.58
CA ASP A 96 -16.57 -5.53 0.80
C ASP A 96 -17.06 -4.17 1.34
N PRO A 97 -16.95 -3.07 0.57
CA PRO A 97 -17.43 -1.76 1.01
C PRO A 97 -18.96 -1.60 0.91
N LEU A 98 -19.65 -2.47 0.15
CA LEU A 98 -21.05 -2.25 -0.24
C LEU A 98 -22.03 -2.21 0.93
N PRO A 99 -21.97 -3.11 1.94
CA PRO A 99 -22.94 -3.09 3.04
C PRO A 99 -22.96 -1.76 3.81
N ILE A 100 -21.80 -1.13 3.96
CA ILE A 100 -21.69 0.19 4.62
C ILE A 100 -22.20 1.29 3.69
N LEU A 101 -21.84 1.25 2.40
CA LEU A 101 -22.29 2.24 1.43
C LEU A 101 -23.81 2.23 1.25
N GLU A 102 -24.44 1.06 1.13
CA GLU A 102 -25.88 0.92 1.00
C GLU A 102 -26.63 1.52 2.19
N LYS A 103 -26.11 1.30 3.40
CA LYS A 103 -26.71 1.82 4.64
C LYS A 103 -26.62 3.35 4.74
N ASN A 104 -25.66 3.97 4.07
CA ASN A 104 -25.33 5.40 4.22
C ASN A 104 -25.44 6.19 2.91
N LEU A 105 -26.04 5.62 1.86
CA LEU A 105 -26.08 6.21 0.53
C LEU A 105 -26.77 7.59 0.54
N ASN A 106 -27.74 7.77 1.42
CA ASN A 106 -28.51 9.01 1.58
C ASN A 106 -27.64 10.24 1.91
N ILE A 107 -26.44 10.04 2.47
CA ILE A 107 -25.48 11.14 2.73
C ILE A 107 -25.00 11.76 1.41
N LEU A 108 -25.03 10.99 0.32
CA LEU A 108 -24.57 11.40 -1.00
C LEU A 108 -25.71 11.91 -1.89
N ASP A 109 -26.95 12.02 -1.38
CA ASP A 109 -28.13 12.29 -2.22
C ASP A 109 -28.05 13.62 -2.99
N ARG A 110 -27.37 14.60 -2.39
CA ARG A 110 -27.23 15.97 -2.92
C ARG A 110 -26.08 16.17 -3.92
N PHE A 111 -25.31 15.13 -4.23
CA PHE A 111 -24.13 15.21 -5.08
C PHE A 111 -24.29 14.33 -6.31
N ASP A 112 -24.07 14.87 -7.50
CA ASP A 112 -24.17 14.13 -8.76
C ASP A 112 -22.80 13.66 -9.24
N ASN A 113 -21.76 14.44 -8.96
CA ASN A 113 -20.37 14.20 -9.31
C ASN A 113 -19.56 13.86 -8.06
N ILE A 114 -19.05 12.64 -7.98
CA ILE A 114 -18.37 12.11 -6.79
C ILE A 114 -16.93 11.72 -7.12
N GLY A 115 -15.98 12.25 -6.34
CA GLY A 115 -14.58 11.85 -6.40
C GLY A 115 -14.28 10.73 -5.40
N LEU A 116 -13.56 9.69 -5.83
CA LEU A 116 -13.10 8.65 -4.93
C LEU A 116 -11.58 8.73 -4.73
N ILE A 117 -11.18 8.79 -3.46
CA ILE A 117 -9.80 8.68 -3.00
C ILE A 117 -9.73 7.69 -1.83
N THR A 118 -8.57 7.07 -1.63
CA THR A 118 -8.36 6.15 -0.51
C THR A 118 -6.89 5.96 -0.19
N GLN A 119 -6.59 5.21 0.87
CA GLN A 119 -5.25 4.79 1.24
C GLN A 119 -4.88 3.46 0.56
N LEU A 120 -3.57 3.14 0.52
CA LEU A 120 -3.05 1.92 -0.11
C LEU A 120 -3.84 0.65 0.25
N GLN A 121 -4.18 0.47 1.52
CA GLN A 121 -4.81 -0.76 2.01
C GLN A 121 -6.16 -1.05 1.33
N TYR A 122 -6.88 -0.02 0.88
CA TYR A 122 -8.23 -0.13 0.33
C TYR A 122 -8.33 0.19 -1.15
N VAL A 123 -7.22 0.35 -1.88
CA VAL A 123 -7.28 0.73 -3.32
C VAL A 123 -8.09 -0.26 -4.17
N LYS A 124 -8.15 -1.53 -3.76
CA LYS A 124 -8.95 -2.57 -4.43
C LYS A 124 -10.46 -2.38 -4.27
N THR A 125 -10.92 -1.57 -3.31
CA THR A 125 -12.35 -1.31 -3.13
C THR A 125 -12.85 -0.25 -4.11
N LEU A 126 -11.99 0.64 -4.62
CA LEU A 126 -12.40 1.75 -5.49
C LEU A 126 -13.20 1.32 -6.72
N PRO A 127 -12.80 0.30 -7.51
CA PRO A 127 -13.59 -0.13 -8.66
C PRO A 127 -14.98 -0.69 -8.28
N ILE A 128 -15.12 -1.25 -7.09
CA ILE A 128 -16.39 -1.78 -6.57
C ILE A 128 -17.31 -0.60 -6.22
N VAL A 129 -16.79 0.38 -5.47
CA VAL A 129 -17.53 1.59 -5.08
C VAL A 129 -17.93 2.40 -6.31
N GLN A 130 -17.03 2.55 -7.28
CA GLN A 130 -17.31 3.26 -8.52
C GLN A 130 -18.52 2.67 -9.24
N LYS A 131 -18.49 1.37 -9.54
CA LYS A 131 -19.60 0.67 -10.22
C LYS A 131 -20.91 0.80 -9.46
N PHE A 132 -20.85 0.68 -8.13
CA PHE A 132 -22.03 0.81 -7.29
C PHE A 132 -22.65 2.20 -7.40
N LEU A 133 -21.87 3.27 -7.24
CA LEU A 133 -22.36 4.65 -7.32
C LEU A 133 -22.84 5.00 -8.74
N GLU A 134 -22.14 4.55 -9.78
CA GLU A 134 -22.56 4.71 -11.18
C GLU A 134 -23.91 4.02 -11.43
N SER A 135 -24.16 2.83 -10.85
CA SER A 135 -25.46 2.14 -10.93
C SER A 135 -26.60 2.90 -10.25
N LYS A 136 -26.27 3.84 -9.35
CA LYS A 136 -27.23 4.74 -8.68
C LYS A 136 -27.36 6.08 -9.40
N GLY A 137 -26.81 6.21 -10.61
CA GLY A 137 -26.94 7.40 -11.45
C GLY A 137 -25.91 8.50 -11.17
N ARG A 138 -24.87 8.23 -10.36
CA ARG A 138 -23.80 9.20 -10.07
C ARG A 138 -22.70 9.16 -11.13
N LYS A 139 -22.08 10.31 -11.40
CA LYS A 139 -20.83 10.39 -12.16
C LYS A 139 -19.67 10.25 -11.20
N VAL A 140 -18.78 9.30 -11.44
CA VAL A 140 -17.71 8.97 -10.50
C VAL A 140 -16.34 9.20 -11.13
N PHE A 141 -15.46 9.87 -10.39
CA PHE A 141 -14.11 10.22 -10.83
C PHE A 141 -13.07 9.63 -9.88
N ILE A 142 -12.03 9.02 -10.46
CA ILE A 142 -10.87 8.53 -9.72
C ILE A 142 -9.62 9.14 -10.36
N GLY A 143 -8.92 10.00 -9.61
CA GLY A 143 -7.73 10.65 -10.13
C GLY A 143 -6.52 9.72 -10.12
N LYS A 144 -5.59 9.99 -11.04
CA LYS A 144 -4.31 9.31 -11.13
C LYS A 144 -3.20 10.25 -10.71
N SER A 145 -2.49 9.89 -9.64
CA SER A 145 -1.25 10.59 -9.31
C SER A 145 -0.11 10.21 -10.27
N LYS A 146 0.91 11.07 -10.36
CA LYS A 146 2.16 10.78 -11.07
C LYS A 146 3.08 9.83 -10.29
N THR A 147 2.95 9.81 -8.96
CA THR A 147 3.89 9.12 -8.06
C THR A 147 3.31 7.89 -7.40
N GLU A 148 2.12 8.01 -6.81
CA GLU A 148 1.45 6.91 -6.12
C GLU A 148 1.07 5.81 -7.11
N LYS A 149 1.26 4.55 -6.68
CA LYS A 149 1.15 3.36 -7.53
C LYS A 149 -0.27 3.11 -8.05
N TYR A 150 -1.30 3.45 -7.28
CA TYR A 150 -2.70 3.12 -7.57
C TYR A 150 -3.56 4.35 -7.86
N LEU A 151 -4.59 4.16 -8.70
CA LEU A 151 -5.64 5.17 -8.91
C LEU A 151 -6.34 5.51 -7.59
N GLY A 152 -6.62 6.79 -7.38
CA GLY A 152 -7.29 7.29 -6.17
C GLY A 152 -6.45 7.18 -4.90
N GLN A 153 -5.24 6.63 -4.95
CA GLN A 153 -4.37 6.53 -3.79
C GLN A 153 -3.89 7.92 -3.37
N VAL A 154 -4.05 8.23 -2.09
CA VAL A 154 -3.49 9.42 -1.44
C VAL A 154 -2.61 9.03 -0.26
N LEU A 155 -1.68 9.91 0.07
CA LEU A 155 -0.80 9.86 1.25
C LEU A 155 -1.11 11.06 2.15
N GLY A 156 -0.70 11.00 3.42
CA GLY A 156 -0.86 12.14 4.34
C GLY A 156 -0.14 13.41 3.87
N CYS A 157 0.99 13.25 3.17
CA CYS A 157 1.79 14.36 2.63
C CYS A 157 1.50 14.69 1.15
N ARG A 158 0.70 13.87 0.45
CA ARG A 158 0.43 13.98 -0.99
C ARG A 158 -0.98 13.54 -1.33
N VAL A 159 -1.78 14.47 -1.84
CA VAL A 159 -3.20 14.25 -2.18
C VAL A 159 -3.48 14.47 -3.68
N ASP A 160 -2.44 14.32 -4.51
CA ASP A 160 -2.44 14.62 -5.93
C ASP A 160 -3.56 13.90 -6.69
N ALA A 161 -3.87 12.65 -6.34
CA ALA A 161 -5.00 11.94 -6.93
C ALA A 161 -6.34 12.67 -6.73
N GLY A 162 -6.56 13.27 -5.55
CA GLY A 162 -7.75 14.12 -5.32
C GLY A 162 -7.69 15.42 -6.11
N LYS A 163 -6.53 16.10 -6.13
CA LYS A 163 -6.35 17.37 -6.87
C LYS A 163 -6.63 17.24 -8.37
N MET A 164 -6.36 16.08 -8.98
CA MET A 164 -6.56 15.83 -10.41
C MET A 164 -8.05 15.74 -10.83
N ILE A 165 -8.97 15.67 -9.86
CA ILE A 165 -10.40 15.57 -10.09
C ILE A 165 -11.18 16.66 -9.35
N ASP A 166 -10.49 17.61 -8.71
CA ASP A 166 -11.08 18.67 -7.88
C ASP A 166 -12.07 19.53 -8.68
N ASP A 167 -11.77 19.79 -9.95
CA ASP A 167 -12.61 20.57 -10.87
C ASP A 167 -13.81 19.78 -11.44
N LYS A 168 -13.96 18.50 -11.07
CA LYS A 168 -14.97 17.58 -11.63
C LYS A 168 -15.98 17.09 -10.60
N VAL A 169 -15.84 17.47 -9.34
CA VAL A 169 -16.67 16.98 -8.22
C VAL A 169 -17.53 18.09 -7.65
N ASP A 170 -18.63 17.72 -7.00
CA ASP A 170 -19.57 18.65 -6.35
C ASP A 170 -19.24 18.89 -4.86
#